data_AF-A0A849H4T2-F1
#
_entry.id   AF-A0A849H4T2-F1
#
_cell.length_a   1.000
_cell.length_b   1.000
_cell.length_c   1.000
_cell.angle_alpha   90.00
_cell.angle_beta   90.00
_cell.angle_gamma   90.00
#
_symmetry.space_group_name_H-M   'P 1'
#
loop_
_entity.id
_entity.type
_entity.pdbx_description
1 polymer ?
#
loop_
_entity_poly.entity_id
_entity_poly.type
_entity_poly.pdbx_seq_one_letter_code
_entity_poly.pdbx_strand_id
1 'polypeptide(L)' 'MNFQVTIRYGQKNQRYLTLAVEAMDLASALRLAADGIPDRILPEADLVEIRHAPDFEKTFSDPGTS' A
#
# COMPACT_ATOMS: atom_id res chain seq x y z
N MET A 1 -4.81 15.19 2.47
CA MET A 1 -4.08 14.93 1.21
C MET A 1 -4.18 13.45 0.92
N ASN A 2 -4.26 13.07 -0.35
CA ASN A 2 -4.33 11.67 -0.74
C ASN A 2 -2.94 11.16 -1.12
N PHE A 3 -2.60 9.99 -0.62
CA PHE A 3 -1.36 9.29 -0.91
C PHE A 3 -1.67 7.90 -1.45
N GLN A 4 -0.93 7.51 -2.48
CA GLN A 4 -0.89 6.13 -2.93
C GLN A 4 0.36 5.48 -2.33
N VAL A 5 0.18 4.32 -1.73
CA VAL A 5 1.26 3.49 -1.20
C VAL A 5 1.27 2.17 -1.96
N THR A 6 2.41 1.81 -2.53
CA THR A 6 2.59 0.54 -3.23
C THR A 6 3.67 -0.26 -2.52
N ILE A 7 3.31 -1.46 -2.09
CA ILE A 7 4.17 -2.40 -1.36
C ILE A 7 4.48 -3.55 -2.30
N ARG A 8 5.77 -3.78 -2.57
CA ARG A 8 6.22 -4.97 -3.28
C ARG A 8 6.51 -6.08 -2.27
N TYR A 9 6.00 -7.26 -2.56
CA TYR A 9 6.20 -8.45 -1.75
C TYR A 9 6.28 -9.71 -2.63
N GLY A 10 6.77 -10.79 -2.06
CA GLY A 10 6.93 -12.07 -2.75
C GLY A 10 8.32 -12.23 -3.34
N GLN A 11 9.04 -13.26 -2.88
CA GLN A 11 10.46 -13.47 -3.23
C GLN A 11 10.63 -14.02 -4.65
N LYS A 12 9.89 -15.08 -5.01
CA LYS A 12 10.02 -15.74 -6.32
C LYS A 12 9.12 -15.13 -7.39
N ASN A 13 7.94 -14.65 -7.00
CA ASN A 13 6.97 -13.99 -7.87
C ASN A 13 6.62 -12.66 -7.24
N GLN A 14 7.04 -11.56 -7.87
CA GLN A 14 6.75 -10.22 -7.38
C GLN A 14 5.25 -9.94 -7.44
N ARG A 15 4.70 -9.50 -6.32
CA ARG A 15 3.32 -9.08 -6.13
C ARG A 15 3.31 -7.67 -5.55
N TYR A 16 2.20 -6.98 -5.76
CA TYR A 16 2.05 -5.58 -5.37
C TYR A 16 0.74 -5.41 -4.62
N LEU A 17 0.82 -4.84 -3.41
CA LEU A 17 -0.34 -4.35 -2.68
C LEU A 17 -0.35 -2.83 -2.84
N THR A 18 -1.48 -2.26 -3.26
CA THR A 18 -1.64 -0.81 -3.29
C THR A 18 -2.70 -0.38 -2.29
N LEU A 19 -2.36 0.62 -1.48
CA LEU A 19 -3.21 1.23 -0.48
C LEU A 19 -3.41 2.71 -0.81
N ALA A 20 -4.62 3.19 -0.56
CA ALA A 20 -4.96 4.61 -0.62
C ALA A 20 -5.07 5.14 0.80
N VAL A 21 -4.27 6.15 1.14
CA VAL A 21 -4.20 6.73 2.48
C VAL A 21 -4.51 8.21 2.41
N GLU A 22 -5.40 8.68 3.27
CA GLU A 22 -5.65 10.09 3.46
C GLU A 22 -4.93 10.56 4.72
N ALA A 23 -4.05 11.57 4.58
CA ALA A 23 -3.28 12.10 5.69
C ALA A 23 -2.95 13.60 5.50
N MET A 24 -2.51 14.25 6.57
CA MET A 24 -2.09 15.67 6.50
C MET A 24 -0.73 15.85 5.83
N ASP A 25 0.16 14.88 5.98
CA ASP A 25 1.53 14.91 5.46
C ASP A 25 2.06 13.50 5.18
N LEU A 26 3.25 13.42 4.57
CA LEU A 26 3.89 12.16 4.20
C LEU A 26 4.21 11.27 5.41
N ALA A 27 4.64 11.86 6.53
CA ALA A 27 5.00 11.11 7.73
C ALA A 27 3.78 10.43 8.35
N SER A 28 2.65 11.14 8.39
CA SER A 28 1.36 10.62 8.85
C SER A 28 0.84 9.54 7.90
N ALA A 29 1.00 9.74 6.58
CA ALA A 29 0.61 8.74 5.59
C ALA A 29 1.42 7.44 5.74
N LEU A 30 2.72 7.52 6.03
CA LEU A 30 3.55 6.33 6.24
C LEU A 30 3.11 5.53 7.47
N ARG A 31 2.76 6.20 8.57
CA ARG A 31 2.27 5.51 9.78
C ARG A 31 0.95 4.80 9.51
N LEU A 32 -0.01 5.51 8.90
CA LEU A 32 -1.30 4.92 8.52
C LEU A 32 -1.15 3.77 7.52
N ALA A 33 -0.19 3.88 6.59
CA ALA A 33 0.10 2.80 5.66
C ALA A 33 0.64 1.56 6.36
N ALA A 34 1.54 1.74 7.35
CA ALA A 34 2.08 0.65 8.15
C ALA A 34 0.98 -0.13 8.90
N ASP A 35 0.00 0.58 9.46
CA ASP A 35 -1.16 -0.03 10.13
C ASP A 35 -2.10 -0.78 9.16
N GLY A 36 -2.05 -0.44 7.86
CA GLY A 36 -2.87 -1.06 6.82
C GLY A 36 -2.24 -2.28 6.14
N ILE A 37 -1.00 -2.65 6.50
CA ILE A 37 -0.29 -3.78 5.87
C ILE A 37 -0.80 -5.10 6.47
N PRO A 38 -1.30 -6.05 5.67
CA PRO A 38 -1.69 -7.36 6.18
C PRO A 38 -0.48 -8.15 6.71
N ASP A 39 -0.59 -8.76 7.89
CA ASP A 39 0.48 -9.53 8.53
C ASP A 39 1.12 -10.57 7.60
N ARG A 40 0.30 -11.19 6.75
CA ARG A 40 0.74 -12.23 5.80
C ARG A 40 1.79 -11.76 4.79
N ILE A 41 1.88 -10.44 4.49
CA ILE A 41 2.85 -9.94 3.52
C ILE A 41 4.10 -9.35 4.18
N LEU A 42 4.08 -9.07 5.48
CA LEU A 42 5.22 -8.50 6.23
C LEU A 42 6.54 -9.26 6.03
N PRO A 43 6.61 -10.61 6.14
CA PRO A 43 7.88 -11.32 5.98
C PRO A 43 8.40 -11.35 4.55
N GLU A 44 7.57 -11.00 3.56
CA GLU A 44 7.89 -11.08 2.15
C GLU A 44 8.06 -9.70 1.49
N ALA A 45 7.70 -8.62 2.18
CA ALA A 45 7.78 -7.26 1.69
C ALA A 45 9.23 -6.74 1.70
N ASP A 46 9.68 -6.20 0.57
CA ASP A 46 11.06 -5.72 0.40
C ASP A 46 11.15 -4.26 -0.06
N LEU A 47 10.05 -3.66 -0.51
CA LEU A 47 10.00 -2.28 -0.98
C LEU A 47 8.63 -1.65 -0.71
N VAL A 48 8.65 -0.39 -0.26
CA VAL A 48 7.47 0.46 -0.12
C VAL A 48 7.71 1.78 -0.84
N GLU A 49 6.86 2.09 -1.81
CA GLU A 49 6.81 3.41 -2.47
C GLU A 49 5.60 4.17 -1.94
N ILE A 50 5.79 5.45 -1.60
CA ILE A 50 4.71 6.37 -1.22
C ILE A 50 4.78 7.63 -2.06
N ARG A 51 3.65 8.05 -2.62
CA ARG A 51 3.54 9.24 -3.48
C ARG A 51 2.26 10.01 -3.20
N HIS A 52 2.32 11.33 -3.33
CA HIS A 52 1.11 12.15 -3.33
C HIS A 52 0.27 11.83 -4.57
N ALA A 53 -1.00 11.53 -4.38
CA ALA A 53 -1.88 11.03 -5.43
C ALA A 53 -3.30 11.59 -5.25
N PRO A 54 -3.57 12.84 -5.69
CA PRO A 54 -4.83 13.52 -5.44
C PRO A 54 -6.04 12.80 -6.05
N ASP A 55 -5.85 12.16 -7.21
CA ASP A 55 -6.90 11.51 -8.02
C ASP A 55 -6.93 9.98 -7.87
N PHE A 56 -6.21 9.41 -6.90
CA PHE A 56 -6.17 7.95 -6.76
C PHE A 56 -7.51 7.41 -6.23
N GLU A 57 -8.29 6.78 -7.10
CA GLU A 57 -9.50 6.07 -6.70
C GLU A 57 -9.16 4.94 -5.72
N LYS A 58 -9.92 4.82 -4.64
CA LYS A 58 -9.81 3.78 -3.62
C LYS A 58 -10.28 2.42 -4.17
N THR A 59 -9.68 1.94 -5.24
CA THR A 59 -10.05 0.64 -5.83
C THR A 59 -9.34 -0.45 -5.04
N PHE A 60 -10.01 -0.96 -4.00
CA PHE A 60 -9.65 -2.24 -3.39
C PHE A 60 -9.93 -3.35 -4.40
N SER A 61 -8.94 -3.73 -5.20
CA SER A 61 -8.98 -4.99 -5.92
C SER A 61 -8.41 -6.08 -5.01
N ASP A 62 -9.29 -6.85 -4.38
CA ASP A 62 -8.94 -8.13 -3.76
C ASP A 62 -8.83 -9.17 -4.89
N PRO A 63 -7.64 -9.70 -5.23
CA PRO A 63 -7.52 -10.75 -6.24
C PRO A 63 -7.90 -12.10 -5.61
N GLY A 64 -9.18 -12.31 -5.30
CA GLY A 64 -9.58 -13.44 -4.46
C GLY A 64 -11.02 -13.94 -4.50
N THR A 65 -11.92 -13.41 -5.34
CA THR A 65 -13.29 -13.97 -5.45
C THR A 65 -13.79 -13.98 -6.89
N SER A 66 -13.60 -15.10 -7.58
CA SER A 66 -14.46 -15.63 -8.66
C SER A 66 -14.18 -17.12 -8.82
#